data_AF-A0A7J5GWM5-F1
#
_entry.id   AF-A0A7J5GWM5-F1
#
_cell.length_a   1.000
_cell.length_b   1.000
_cell.length_c   1.000
_cell.angle_alpha   90.00
_cell.angle_beta   90.00
_cell.angle_gamma   90.00
#
_symmetry.space_group_name_H-M   'P 1'
#
loop_
_entity.id
_entity.type
_entity.pdbx_description
1 polymer ?
#
loop_
_entity_poly.entity_id
_entity_poly.type
_entity_poly.pdbx_seq_one_letter_code
_entity_poly.pdbx_strand_id
1 'polypeptide(L)'
;MKTKYLNLLCLLIINVSVLAQTRKQTINGIIKDSQNGESIPYATIISGEYFTTSNSEGYFSIPTKIQFPFKLEISYIGYETCHVMIEASKQDSTIVIELQPDIINLPEVIIRQKEQLLKQKFALFRSICNRWSKRFRSSSCFFL
;
A
#
# COMPACT_ATOMS: atom_id res chain seq x y z
N MET A 1 44.65 -46.97 -8.63
CA MET A 1 43.90 -46.46 -7.44
C MET A 1 43.35 -45.05 -7.63
N LYS A 2 44.08 -44.11 -8.25
CA LYS A 2 43.66 -42.71 -8.45
C LYS A 2 42.35 -42.52 -9.25
N THR A 3 42.09 -43.37 -10.24
CA THR A 3 40.90 -43.31 -11.11
C THR A 3 39.57 -43.61 -10.39
N LYS A 4 39.61 -44.42 -9.31
CA LYS A 4 38.41 -44.72 -8.51
C LYS A 4 37.98 -43.52 -7.67
N TYR A 5 38.94 -42.78 -7.12
CA TYR A 5 38.67 -41.54 -6.38
C TYR A 5 38.21 -40.40 -7.31
N LEU A 6 38.72 -40.36 -8.54
CA LEU A 6 38.28 -39.39 -9.55
C LEU A 6 36.80 -39.60 -9.94
N ASN A 7 36.39 -40.86 -10.15
CA ASN A 7 34.99 -41.18 -10.44
C ASN A 7 34.05 -40.87 -9.25
N LEU A 8 34.52 -41.11 -8.01
CA LEU A 8 33.77 -40.78 -6.80
C LEU A 8 33.63 -39.26 -6.62
N LEU A 9 34.68 -38.49 -6.93
CA LEU A 9 34.66 -37.02 -6.89
C LEU A 9 33.69 -36.46 -7.93
N CYS A 10 33.70 -36.97 -9.16
CA CYS A 10 32.73 -36.58 -10.19
C CYS A 10 31.28 -36.86 -9.77
N LEU A 11 31.00 -38.01 -9.15
CA LEU A 11 29.66 -38.36 -8.67
C LEU A 11 29.18 -37.40 -7.56
N LEU A 12 30.09 -36.94 -6.69
CA LEU A 12 29.77 -35.96 -5.64
C LEU A 12 29.41 -34.58 -6.24
N ILE A 13 30.14 -34.14 -7.28
CA ILE A 13 29.95 -32.83 -7.92
C ILE A 13 28.60 -32.74 -8.67
N ILE A 14 28.13 -33.86 -9.24
CA ILE A 14 26.84 -33.90 -9.97
C ILE A 14 25.65 -33.70 -9.01
N ASN A 15 25.72 -34.21 -7.78
CA ASN A 15 24.63 -34.09 -6.80
C ASN A 15 24.45 -32.64 -6.29
N VAL A 16 25.54 -31.88 -6.13
CA VAL A 16 25.48 -30.47 -5.71
C VAL A 16 24.83 -29.59 -6.78
N SER A 17 25.08 -29.89 -8.06
CA SER A 17 24.53 -29.12 -9.18
C SER A 17 23.00 -29.25 -9.31
N VAL A 18 22.42 -30.38 -8.90
CA VAL A 18 20.96 -30.60 -8.95
C VAL A 18 20.25 -29.79 -7.86
N LEU A 19 20.84 -29.65 -6.67
CA LEU A 19 20.27 -28.88 -5.57
C LEU A 19 20.33 -27.35 -5.80
N ALA A 20 21.19 -26.88 -6.70
CA ALA A 20 21.38 -25.46 -6.99
C ALA A 20 20.35 -24.88 -7.99
N GLN A 21 19.42 -25.69 -8.52
CA GLN A 21 18.43 -25.22 -9.48
C GLN A 21 17.32 -24.42 -8.77
N THR A 22 17.51 -23.11 -8.65
CA THR A 22 16.43 -22.21 -8.18
C THR A 22 15.30 -22.20 -9.21
N ARG A 23 14.18 -22.87 -8.90
CA ARG A 23 13.02 -22.94 -9.78
C ARG A 23 12.41 -21.55 -9.92
N LYS A 24 12.62 -20.92 -11.08
CA LYS A 24 11.89 -19.72 -11.47
C LYS A 24 10.46 -20.14 -11.78
N GLN A 25 9.50 -19.47 -11.16
CA GLN A 25 8.08 -19.70 -11.37
C GLN A 25 7.49 -18.41 -11.95
N THR A 26 6.51 -18.54 -12.84
CA THR A 26 5.84 -17.38 -13.43
C THR A 26 4.37 -17.46 -13.10
N ILE A 27 3.83 -16.42 -12.49
CA ILE A 27 2.39 -16.31 -12.23
C ILE A 27 1.76 -15.43 -13.30
N ASN A 28 0.69 -15.95 -13.90
CA ASN A 28 -0.08 -15.25 -14.91
C ASN A 28 -1.49 -14.97 -14.38
N GLY A 29 -2.02 -13.81 -14.72
CA GLY A 29 -3.38 -13.48 -14.32
C GLY A 29 -3.95 -12.29 -15.07
N ILE A 30 -5.22 -12.02 -14.79
CA ILE A 30 -5.97 -10.88 -15.29
C ILE A 30 -6.61 -10.14 -14.12
N ILE A 31 -6.52 -8.82 -14.14
CA ILE A 31 -7.08 -7.94 -13.12
C ILE A 31 -8.36 -7.33 -13.67
N LYS A 32 -9.44 -7.45 -12.91
CA LYS A 32 -10.76 -6.95 -13.27
C LYS A 32 -11.37 -6.14 -12.14
N ASP A 33 -12.29 -5.28 -12.51
CA ASP A 33 -13.16 -4.60 -11.56
C ASP A 33 -14.30 -5.53 -11.12
N SER A 34 -14.50 -5.64 -9.81
CA SER A 34 -15.56 -6.45 -9.20
C SER A 34 -16.99 -6.00 -9.52
N GLN A 35 -17.21 -4.72 -9.83
CA GLN A 35 -18.55 -4.15 -10.03
C GLN A 35 -19.06 -4.33 -11.47
N ASN A 36 -18.21 -4.05 -12.46
CA ASN A 36 -18.60 -4.07 -13.88
C ASN A 36 -17.91 -5.18 -14.68
N GLY A 37 -16.91 -5.86 -14.10
CA GLY A 37 -16.15 -6.91 -14.78
C GLY A 37 -15.16 -6.41 -15.84
N GLU A 38 -14.96 -5.10 -15.94
CA GLU A 38 -14.01 -4.48 -16.87
C GLU A 38 -12.57 -4.80 -16.47
N SER A 39 -11.69 -4.86 -17.47
CA SER A 39 -10.27 -5.15 -17.21
C SER A 39 -9.55 -3.89 -16.73
N ILE A 40 -8.70 -4.02 -15.71
CA ILE A 40 -7.98 -2.89 -15.12
C ILE A 40 -6.55 -2.86 -15.68
N PRO A 41 -6.24 -1.91 -16.57
CA PRO A 41 -4.90 -1.80 -17.14
C PRO A 41 -3.93 -1.11 -16.20
N TYR A 42 -2.64 -1.39 -16.36
CA TYR A 42 -1.55 -0.75 -15.62
C TYR A 42 -1.66 -0.80 -14.09
N ALA A 43 -2.37 -1.78 -13.55
CA ALA A 43 -2.38 -2.08 -12.13
C ALA A 43 -0.99 -2.54 -11.69
N THR A 44 -0.58 -2.15 -10.47
CA THR A 44 0.71 -2.52 -9.90
C THR A 44 0.57 -3.83 -9.15
N ILE A 45 1.49 -4.77 -9.40
CA ILE A 45 1.51 -6.10 -8.78
C ILE A 45 2.87 -6.31 -8.11
N ILE A 46 2.82 -6.72 -6.84
CA ILE A 46 3.99 -6.87 -5.98
C ILE A 46 4.00 -8.27 -5.36
N SER A 47 5.14 -8.95 -5.49
CA SER A 47 5.41 -10.24 -4.86
C SER A 47 6.78 -10.19 -4.17
N GLY A 48 6.79 -9.75 -2.91
CA GLY A 48 8.05 -9.52 -2.18
C GLY A 48 8.93 -8.47 -2.86
N GLU A 49 10.07 -8.89 -3.41
CA GLU A 49 11.02 -8.02 -4.13
C GLU A 49 10.73 -7.93 -5.65
N TYR A 50 9.73 -8.67 -6.15
CA TYR A 50 9.35 -8.69 -7.56
C TYR A 50 8.17 -7.76 -7.81
N PHE A 51 8.26 -6.97 -8.88
CA PHE A 51 7.25 -5.97 -9.26
C PHE A 51 6.93 -6.10 -10.75
N THR A 52 5.66 -5.96 -11.11
CA THR A 52 5.21 -5.88 -12.50
C THR A 52 3.97 -5.00 -12.60
N THR A 53 3.58 -4.66 -13.83
CA THR A 53 2.34 -3.94 -14.12
C THR A 53 1.48 -4.73 -15.09
N SER A 54 0.15 -4.62 -15.00
CA SER A 54 -0.73 -5.19 -16.02
C SER A 54 -0.65 -4.42 -17.34
N ASN A 55 -0.96 -5.10 -18.45
CA ASN A 55 -1.04 -4.50 -19.77
C ASN A 55 -2.37 -3.76 -20.00
N SER A 56 -2.61 -3.27 -21.22
CA SER A 56 -3.86 -2.57 -21.60
C SER A 56 -5.13 -3.40 -21.49
N GLU A 57 -4.99 -4.73 -21.47
CA GLU A 57 -6.09 -5.69 -21.33
C GLU A 57 -6.20 -6.23 -19.89
N GLY A 58 -5.44 -5.69 -18.95
CA GLY A 58 -5.43 -6.11 -17.54
C GLY A 58 -4.67 -7.41 -17.26
N TYR A 59 -4.01 -8.02 -18.25
CA TYR A 59 -3.17 -9.19 -18.04
C TYR A 59 -1.82 -8.82 -17.44
N PHE A 60 -1.33 -9.68 -16.54
CA PHE A 60 0.01 -9.57 -15.98
C PHE A 60 0.73 -10.92 -15.99
N SER A 61 2.06 -10.84 -16.02
CA SER A 61 2.96 -11.98 -15.84
C SER A 61 4.09 -11.55 -14.92
N ILE A 62 4.26 -12.24 -13.79
CA ILE A 62 5.30 -11.95 -12.80
C ILE A 62 6.18 -13.17 -12.57
N PRO A 63 7.47 -13.13 -12.93
CA PRO A 63 8.42 -14.15 -12.56
C PRO A 63 8.81 -13.96 -11.08
N THR A 64 8.68 -15.01 -10.28
CA THR A 64 9.07 -15.04 -8.87
C THR A 64 9.92 -16.27 -8.57
N LYS A 65 10.71 -16.18 -7.50
CA LYS A 65 11.47 -17.30 -6.92
C LYS A 65 11.00 -17.64 -5.52
N ILE A 66 9.92 -17.00 -5.06
CA ILE A 66 9.36 -17.21 -3.72
C ILE A 66 8.66 -18.58 -3.71
N GLN A 67 8.87 -19.36 -2.65
CA GLN A 67 8.21 -20.64 -2.47
C GLN A 67 6.73 -20.46 -2.15
N PHE A 68 5.89 -21.36 -2.64
CA PHE A 68 4.48 -21.39 -2.30
C PHE A 68 4.23 -21.88 -0.86
N PRO A 69 3.15 -21.42 -0.20
CA PRO A 69 2.27 -20.34 -0.62
C PRO A 69 2.88 -18.96 -0.33
N PHE A 70 2.58 -17.97 -1.17
CA PHE A 70 3.02 -16.59 -0.94
C PHE A 70 1.91 -15.57 -1.20
N LYS A 71 2.09 -14.36 -0.67
CA LYS A 71 1.14 -13.25 -0.79
C LYS A 71 1.49 -12.39 -1.99
N LEU A 72 0.51 -12.16 -2.86
CA LEU A 72 0.56 -11.19 -3.95
C LEU A 72 -0.21 -9.94 -3.51
N GLU A 73 0.36 -8.77 -3.71
CA GLU A 73 -0.28 -7.49 -3.45
C GLU A 73 -0.57 -6.80 -4.78
N ILE A 74 -1.79 -6.32 -4.93
CA ILE A 74 -2.27 -5.66 -6.15
C ILE A 74 -2.88 -4.33 -5.75
N SER A 75 -2.41 -3.25 -6.38
CA SER A 75 -2.88 -1.89 -6.10
C SER A 75 -3.10 -1.12 -7.40
N TYR A 76 -4.17 -0.34 -7.44
CA TYR A 76 -4.46 0.58 -8.53
C TYR A 76 -5.18 1.82 -7.99
N ILE A 77 -5.02 2.96 -8.66
CA ILE A 77 -5.56 4.24 -8.21
C ILE A 77 -7.10 4.18 -8.24
N GLY A 78 -7.73 4.51 -7.12
CA GLY A 78 -9.20 4.46 -6.98
C GLY A 78 -9.76 3.07 -6.65
N TYR A 79 -8.91 2.11 -6.29
CA TYR A 79 -9.30 0.77 -5.87
C TYR A 79 -8.64 0.40 -4.55
N GLU A 80 -9.29 -0.48 -3.79
CA GLU A 80 -8.74 -1.04 -2.58
C GLU A 80 -7.57 -1.98 -2.90
N THR A 81 -6.48 -1.87 -2.12
CA THR A 81 -5.33 -2.77 -2.26
C THR A 81 -5.75 -4.19 -1.88
N CYS A 82 -5.63 -5.11 -2.84
CA CYS A 82 -5.99 -6.50 -2.67
C CYS A 82 -4.78 -7.37 -2.37
N HIS A 83 -4.99 -8.38 -1.54
CA HIS A 83 -3.97 -9.29 -1.07
C HIS A 83 -4.40 -10.73 -1.32
N VAL A 84 -3.75 -11.40 -2.27
CA VAL A 84 -4.14 -12.74 -2.72
C VAL A 84 -3.08 -13.76 -2.32
N MET A 85 -3.48 -14.87 -1.71
CA MET A 85 -2.58 -15.99 -1.44
C MET A 85 -2.49 -16.89 -2.68
N ILE A 86 -1.27 -17.06 -3.19
CA ILE A 86 -0.99 -17.90 -4.35
C ILE A 86 -0.47 -19.25 -3.85
N GLU A 87 -1.14 -20.31 -4.27
CA GLU A 87 -0.78 -21.70 -4.00
C GLU A 87 -0.08 -22.34 -5.21
N ALA A 88 0.67 -23.42 -4.98
CA ALA A 88 1.39 -24.14 -6.03
C ALA A 88 0.48 -24.69 -7.14
N SER A 89 -0.79 -24.98 -6.82
CA SER A 89 -1.82 -25.42 -7.78
C SER A 89 -2.13 -24.39 -8.86
N LYS A 90 -1.85 -23.11 -8.60
CA LYS A 90 -2.15 -21.98 -9.49
C LYS A 90 -0.95 -21.51 -10.32
N GLN A 91 0.18 -22.23 -10.28
CA GLN A 91 1.39 -21.82 -11.00
C GLN A 91 1.17 -21.78 -12.53
N ASP A 92 0.45 -22.76 -13.08
CA ASP A 92 0.30 -22.93 -14.54
C ASP A 92 -1.06 -22.43 -15.06
N SER A 93 -1.91 -21.87 -14.18
CA SER A 93 -3.24 -21.37 -14.54
C SER A 93 -3.31 -19.85 -14.52
N THR A 94 -4.15 -19.29 -15.39
CA THR A 94 -4.44 -17.85 -15.38
C THR A 94 -5.36 -17.53 -14.22
N ILE A 95 -4.88 -16.72 -13.29
CA ILE A 95 -5.62 -16.30 -12.10
C ILE A 95 -6.45 -15.06 -12.43
N VAL A 96 -7.75 -15.09 -12.15
CA VAL A 96 -8.60 -13.88 -12.20
C VAL A 96 -8.58 -13.23 -10.83
N ILE A 97 -8.23 -11.95 -10.78
CA ILE A 97 -8.20 -11.15 -9.55
C ILE A 97 -9.16 -9.98 -9.73
N GLU A 98 -10.09 -9.83 -8.80
CA GLU A 98 -11.07 -8.76 -8.81
C GLU A 98 -10.69 -7.70 -7.76
N LEU A 99 -10.65 -6.44 -8.17
CA LEU A 99 -10.45 -5.29 -7.29
C LEU A 99 -11.79 -4.60 -7.00
N GLN A 100 -11.92 -4.12 -5.78
CA GLN A 100 -13.07 -3.32 -5.35
C GLN A 100 -12.73 -1.84 -5.50
N PRO A 101 -13.59 -1.03 -6.15
CA PRO A 101 -13.41 0.41 -6.20
C PRO A 101 -13.39 1.00 -4.78
N ASP A 102 -12.39 1.81 -4.48
CA ASP A 102 -12.29 2.56 -3.24
C ASP A 102 -13.16 3.81 -3.37
N ILE A 103 -14.44 3.66 -2.99
CA ILE A 103 -15.37 4.79 -2.94
C ILE A 103 -14.99 5.60 -1.70
N ILE A 104 -14.10 6.58 -1.91
CA ILE A 104 -13.74 7.57 -0.91
C ILE A 104 -15.02 8.31 -0.51
N ASN A 105 -15.67 7.85 0.56
CA ASN A 105 -16.67 8.63 1.29
C ASN A 105 -15.89 9.72 2.02
N LEU A 106 -15.58 10.82 1.32
CA LEU A 106 -15.09 12.03 1.99
C LEU A 106 -16.22 12.45 2.94
N PRO A 107 -16.04 12.36 4.28
CA PRO A 107 -16.98 13.03 5.16
C PRO A 107 -16.93 14.50 4.76
N GLU A 108 -18.09 15.07 4.41
CA GLU A 108 -18.20 16.50 4.17
C GLU A 108 -17.47 17.20 5.31
N VAL A 109 -16.41 17.96 4.98
CA VAL A 109 -15.76 18.82 5.96
C VAL A 109 -16.76 19.94 6.19
N ILE A 110 -17.70 19.70 7.11
CA ILE A 110 -18.63 20.70 7.56
C ILE A 110 -17.79 21.75 8.29
N ILE A 111 -17.41 22.82 7.60
CA ILE A 111 -16.79 24.01 8.20
C ILE A 111 -17.87 24.75 9.01
N ARG A 112 -18.41 24.13 10.06
CA ARG A 112 -19.40 24.74 10.97
C ARG A 112 -18.85 25.02 12.35
N GLN A 113 -17.55 25.30 12.52
CA GLN A 113 -17.09 25.64 13.89
C GLN A 113 -15.78 26.39 14.01
N LYS A 114 -15.44 27.29 13.08
CA LYS A 114 -14.38 28.29 13.36
C LYS A 114 -14.94 29.65 13.77
N GLU A 115 -16.13 30.01 13.29
CA GLU A 115 -16.70 31.35 13.49
C GLU A 115 -17.21 31.59 14.93
N GLN A 116 -17.79 30.58 15.59
CA GLN A 116 -18.31 30.71 16.96
C GLN A 116 -17.18 30.83 18.01
N LEU A 117 -16.09 30.06 17.86
CA LEU A 117 -14.94 30.11 18.76
C LEU A 117 -14.18 31.45 18.63
N LEU A 118 -14.12 32.01 17.42
CA LEU A 118 -13.56 33.34 17.18
C LEU A 118 -14.40 34.44 17.84
N LYS A 119 -15.74 34.42 17.68
CA LYS A 119 -16.63 35.43 18.31
C LYS A 119 -16.55 35.42 19.84
N GLN A 120 -16.48 34.25 20.47
CA GLN A 120 -16.36 34.13 21.93
C GLN A 120 -15.00 34.66 22.44
N LYS A 121 -13.90 34.31 21.77
CA LYS A 121 -12.55 34.82 22.13
C LYS A 121 -12.46 36.34 21.95
N PHE A 122 -13.05 36.91 20.90
CA PHE A 122 -13.08 38.35 20.68
C PHE A 122 -13.93 39.10 21.72
N ALA A 123 -15.08 38.56 22.11
CA ALA A 123 -15.93 39.15 23.16
C ALA A 123 -15.22 39.19 24.52
N LEU A 124 -14.52 38.10 24.86
CA LEU A 124 -13.73 38.02 26.08
C LEU A 124 -12.58 39.02 26.08
N PHE A 125 -11.83 39.12 24.98
CA PHE A 125 -10.74 40.08 24.82
C PHE A 125 -11.22 41.54 24.96
N ARG A 126 -12.36 41.89 24.34
CA ARG A 126 -12.97 43.22 24.47
C ARG A 126 -13.37 43.55 25.91
N SER A 127 -13.89 42.55 26.64
CA SER A 127 -14.26 42.73 28.05
C SER A 127 -13.05 42.97 28.96
N ILE A 128 -11.92 42.32 28.65
CA ILE A 128 -10.64 42.49 29.36
C ILE A 128 -10.09 43.89 29.07
N CYS A 129 -9.96 44.30 27.80
CA CYS A 129 -9.49 45.65 27.45
C CYS A 129 -10.33 46.77 28.10
N ASN A 130 -11.67 46.65 28.09
CA ASN A 130 -12.54 47.65 28.73
C ASN A 130 -12.40 47.68 30.26
N ARG A 131 -12.09 46.53 30.89
CA ARG A 131 -11.83 46.45 32.33
C ARG A 131 -10.48 47.08 32.69
N TRP A 132 -9.45 46.86 31.87
CA TRP A 132 -8.13 47.47 32.05
C TRP A 132 -8.14 48.98 31.81
N SER A 133 -8.91 49.50 30.83
CA SER A 133 -9.01 50.96 30.61
C SER A 133 -9.69 51.70 31.77
N LYS A 134 -10.70 51.08 32.41
CA LYS A 134 -11.34 51.62 33.61
C LYS A 134 -10.44 51.56 34.84
N ARG A 135 -9.62 50.50 34.98
CA ARG A 135 -8.65 50.37 36.07
C ARG A 135 -7.49 51.36 35.95
N PHE A 136 -6.98 51.60 34.75
CA PHE A 136 -5.89 52.58 34.53
C PHE A 136 -6.32 54.04 34.76
N ARG A 137 -7.61 54.36 34.56
CA ARG A 137 -8.14 55.71 34.85
C ARG A 137 -8.27 56.02 36.34
N SER A 138 -8.27 55.03 37.24
CA SER A 138 -8.33 55.26 38.69
C SER A 138 -6.97 55.29 39.38
N SER A 139 -5.86 55.00 38.67
CA SER A 139 -4.53 54.89 39.26
C SER A 139 -3.57 56.05 38.95
N SER A 140 -4.00 57.06 38.17
CA SER A 140 -3.25 58.31 37.94
C SER A 140 -3.65 59.44 38.90
N CYS A 141 -4.16 59.11 40.08
CA CYS A 141 -4.48 60.09 41.12
C CYS A 141 -3.83 59.66 42.44
N PHE A 142 -2.52 59.46 42.47
CA PHE A 142 -1.72 59.36 43.71
C PHE A 142 -0.22 59.40 43.35
N PHE A 143 0.26 60.58 42.96
CA PHE A 143 1.67 61.00 43.08
C PHE A 143 1.66 62.54 43.03
N LEU A 144 1.43 63.12 44.20
CA LEU A 144 1.98 64.41 44.62
C LEU A 144 3.17 64.07 45.51
#